data_AF-T1H6H2-F1
#
_entry.id   AF-T1H6H2-F1
#
_cell.length_a   1.000
_cell.length_b   1.000
_cell.length_c   1.000
_cell.angle_alpha   90.00
_cell.angle_beta   90.00
_cell.angle_gamma   90.00
#
_symmetry.space_group_name_H-M   'P 1'
#
loop_
_entity.id
_entity.type
_entity.pdbx_description
1 polymer ?
#
loop_
_entity_poly.entity_id
_entity_poly.type
_entity_poly.pdbx_seq_one_letter_code
_entity_poly.pdbx_strand_id
1 'polypeptide(L)'
;DTANFAQLTEKVNKYNELSKCMSGILTTFEQRLGKLEETILPVYQKTEHLQKRQQNLKALSNRDVVLSHYDVSQDVCNLIHRGPIEGSIHEFLNALDKLKVAMDYFLKTNSQSVELENVTSLFNNGCESLNNHYKALLKKHSSPLKPVELLDLIYIEDDSSNEDCI
;
A
#
# COMPACT_ATOMS: atom_id res chain seq x y z
N ASP A 1 15.89 70.53 57.12
CA ASP A 1 15.72 69.12 57.55
C ASP A 1 14.37 68.50 57.21
N THR A 2 13.24 69.14 57.51
CA THR A 2 11.89 68.65 57.18
C THR A 2 11.62 68.43 55.68
N ALA A 3 12.16 69.28 54.80
CA ALA A 3 11.99 69.12 53.34
C ALA A 3 12.72 67.89 52.76
N ASN A 4 13.94 67.61 53.24
CA ASN A 4 14.70 66.42 52.83
C ASN A 4 14.02 65.14 53.30
N PHE A 5 13.45 65.14 54.51
CA PHE A 5 12.69 64.02 55.04
C PHE A 5 11.43 63.72 54.22
N ALA A 6 10.71 64.76 53.80
CA ALA A 6 9.54 64.62 52.92
C ALA A 6 9.91 64.04 51.55
N GLN A 7 11.01 64.48 50.93
CA GLN A 7 11.51 63.95 49.66
C GLN A 7 11.94 62.47 49.76
N LEU A 8 12.62 62.10 50.85
CA LEU A 8 13.00 60.71 51.12
C LEU A 8 11.75 59.81 51.27
N THR A 9 10.74 60.30 51.98
CA THR A 9 9.47 59.57 52.18
C THR A 9 8.72 59.40 50.86
N GLU A 10 8.68 60.42 50.00
CA GLU A 10 8.08 60.33 48.65
C GLU A 10 8.82 59.29 47.78
N LYS A 11 10.16 59.29 47.80
CA LYS A 11 10.97 58.31 47.07
C LYS A 11 10.70 56.89 47.55
N VAL A 12 10.64 56.66 48.86
CA VAL A 12 10.31 55.35 49.44
C VAL A 12 8.92 54.90 49.03
N ASN A 13 7.93 55.79 49.03
CA ASN A 13 6.57 55.46 48.58
C ASN A 13 6.53 55.10 47.09
N LYS A 14 7.24 55.84 46.22
CA LYS A 14 7.40 55.50 44.80
C LYS A 14 8.05 54.13 44.60
N TYR A 15 9.10 53.81 45.35
CA TYR A 15 9.72 52.48 45.27
C TYR A 15 8.80 51.37 45.75
N ASN A 16 8.01 51.61 46.81
CA ASN A 16 7.00 50.67 47.28
C ASN A 16 5.87 50.46 46.25
N GLU A 17 5.39 51.52 45.60
CA GLU A 17 4.41 51.41 44.52
C GLU A 17 4.97 50.64 43.32
N LEU A 18 6.21 50.93 42.92
CA LEU A 18 6.87 50.21 41.84
C LEU A 18 7.05 48.72 42.18
N SER A 19 7.44 48.40 43.42
CA SER A 19 7.57 47.03 43.90
C SER A 19 6.22 46.29 43.91
N LYS A 20 5.15 46.95 44.38
CA LYS A 20 3.78 46.40 44.32
C LYS A 20 3.32 46.16 42.87
N CYS A 21 3.63 47.09 41.97
CA CYS A 21 3.31 46.95 40.56
C CYS A 21 4.04 45.75 39.94
N MET A 22 5.34 45.61 40.21
CA MET A 22 6.15 44.48 39.79
C MET A 22 5.60 43.14 40.32
N SER A 23 5.23 43.10 41.61
CA SER A 23 4.58 41.93 42.23
C SER A 23 3.26 41.60 41.54
N GLY A 24 2.43 42.60 41.23
CA GLY A 24 1.16 42.39 40.52
C GLY A 24 1.34 41.85 39.10
N ILE A 25 2.37 42.32 38.38
CA ILE A 25 2.74 41.81 37.06
C ILE A 25 3.17 40.34 37.14
N LEU A 26 4.03 39.99 38.11
CA LEU A 26 4.48 38.62 38.34
C LEU A 26 3.32 37.68 38.67
N THR A 27 2.41 38.08 39.57
CA THR A 27 1.20 37.30 39.89
C THR A 27 0.34 37.08 38.65
N THR A 28 0.21 38.09 37.78
CA THR A 28 -0.56 37.97 36.52
C THR A 28 0.12 36.99 35.56
N PHE A 29 1.45 37.02 35.45
CA PHE A 29 2.19 36.05 34.64
C PHE A 29 2.04 34.63 35.16
N GLU A 30 2.15 34.42 36.47
CA GLU A 30 1.97 33.12 37.12
C GLU A 30 0.58 32.54 36.83
N GLN A 31 -0.48 33.35 36.99
CA GLN A 31 -1.84 32.93 36.66
C GLN A 31 -2.02 32.57 35.17
N ARG A 32 -1.39 33.32 34.27
CA ARG A 32 -1.44 33.02 32.84
C ARG A 32 -0.66 31.75 32.50
N LEU A 33 0.48 31.52 33.14
CA LEU A 33 1.26 30.29 32.97
C LEU A 33 0.48 29.08 33.47
N GLY A 34 -0.14 29.17 34.65
CA GLY A 34 -0.95 28.08 35.20
C GLY A 34 -2.12 27.70 34.29
N LYS A 35 -2.86 28.69 33.76
CA LYS A 35 -3.93 28.45 32.78
C LYS A 35 -3.42 27.83 31.48
N LEU A 36 -2.25 28.26 31.03
CA LEU A 36 -1.62 27.72 29.82
C LEU A 36 -1.24 26.26 30.03
N GLU A 37 -0.63 25.92 31.16
CA GLU A 37 -0.28 24.55 31.53
C GLU A 37 -1.52 23.66 31.61
N GLU A 38 -2.57 24.11 32.29
CA GLU A 38 -3.85 23.40 32.40
C GLU A 38 -4.50 23.13 31.03
N THR A 39 -4.28 24.03 30.07
CA THR A 39 -4.80 23.89 28.70
C THR A 39 -3.90 23.02 27.82
N ILE A 40 -2.57 23.15 27.93
CA ILE A 40 -1.60 22.47 27.05
C ILE A 40 -1.40 21.01 27.47
N LEU A 41 -1.34 20.73 28.77
CA LEU A 41 -1.10 19.38 29.28
C LEU A 41 -2.08 18.32 28.71
N PRO A 42 -3.42 18.54 28.72
CA PRO A 42 -4.34 17.57 28.13
C PRO A 42 -4.20 17.46 26.61
N VAL A 43 -3.78 18.51 25.91
CA VAL A 43 -3.51 18.46 24.46
C VAL A 43 -2.28 17.60 24.19
N TYR A 44 -1.22 17.77 24.97
CA TYR A 44 -0.01 16.95 24.87
C TYR A 44 -0.31 15.48 25.10
N GLN A 45 -1.01 15.15 26.19
CA GLN A 45 -1.43 13.78 26.50
C GLN A 45 -2.28 13.17 25.38
N LYS A 46 -3.30 13.91 24.89
CA LYS A 46 -4.13 13.45 23.77
C LYS A 46 -3.31 13.20 22.51
N THR A 47 -2.36 14.07 22.21
CA THR A 47 -1.47 13.95 21.04
C THR A 47 -0.57 12.73 21.17
N GLU A 48 0.01 12.49 22.35
CA GLU A 48 0.82 11.30 22.63
C GLU A 48 0.00 10.01 22.47
N HIS A 49 -1.21 9.97 23.02
CA HIS A 49 -2.11 8.83 22.86
C HIS A 49 -2.50 8.61 21.40
N LEU A 50 -2.76 9.68 20.64
CA LEU A 50 -3.08 9.59 19.23
C LEU A 50 -1.89 9.06 18.42
N GLN A 51 -0.68 9.52 18.73
CA GLN A 51 0.54 9.06 18.07
C GLN A 51 0.81 7.58 18.34
N LYS A 52 0.63 7.13 19.59
CA LYS A 52 0.70 5.70 19.96
C LYS A 52 -0.35 4.89 19.20
N ARG A 53 -1.60 5.36 19.12
CA ARG A 53 -2.66 4.70 18.36
C ARG A 53 -2.30 4.62 16.87
N GLN A 54 -1.77 5.69 16.29
CA GLN A 54 -1.34 5.72 14.89
C GLN A 54 -0.22 4.70 14.62
N GLN A 55 0.75 4.58 15.53
CA GLN A 55 1.80 3.56 15.43
C GLN A 55 1.22 2.14 15.49
N ASN A 56 0.29 1.87 16.40
CA ASN A 56 -0.39 0.58 16.50
C ASN A 56 -1.15 0.25 15.20
N LEU A 57 -1.88 1.22 14.62
CA LEU A 57 -2.58 1.04 13.35
C LEU A 57 -1.62 0.71 12.21
N LYS A 58 -0.47 1.39 12.13
CA LYS A 58 0.57 1.09 11.12
C LYS A 58 1.13 -0.33 11.31
N ALA A 59 1.39 -0.74 12.54
CA ALA A 59 1.89 -2.08 12.83
C ALA A 59 0.85 -3.17 12.47
N LEU A 60 -0.44 -2.93 12.75
CA LEU A 60 -1.52 -3.84 12.36
C LEU A 60 -1.65 -3.94 10.84
N SER A 61 -1.69 -2.82 10.12
CA SER A 61 -1.78 -2.82 8.65
C SER A 61 -0.61 -3.57 7.99
N ASN A 62 0.60 -3.45 8.53
CA ASN A 62 1.74 -4.23 8.02
C ASN A 62 1.56 -5.74 8.25
N ARG A 63 0.89 -6.15 9.34
CA ARG A 63 0.60 -7.57 9.62
C ARG A 63 -0.51 -8.11 8.72
N ASP A 64 -1.49 -7.28 8.35
CA ASP A 64 -2.55 -7.66 7.41
C ASP A 64 -1.99 -8.02 6.02
N VAL A 65 -0.94 -7.30 5.57
CA VAL A 65 -0.23 -7.63 4.32
C VAL A 65 0.41 -9.01 4.42
N VAL A 66 1.04 -9.32 5.55
CA VAL A 66 1.64 -10.64 5.77
C VAL A 66 0.57 -11.72 5.71
N LEU A 67 -0.52 -11.57 6.47
CA LEU A 67 -1.63 -12.52 6.49
C LEU A 67 -2.20 -12.76 5.08
N SER A 68 -2.34 -11.70 4.28
CA SER A 68 -2.85 -11.83 2.91
C SER A 68 -2.02 -12.79 2.05
N HIS A 69 -0.69 -12.84 2.22
CA HIS A 69 0.19 -13.76 1.49
C HIS A 69 -0.01 -15.24 1.89
N TYR A 70 -0.39 -15.50 3.15
CA TYR A 70 -0.73 -16.84 3.62
C TYR A 70 -2.07 -17.32 3.05
N ASP A 71 -3.04 -16.42 2.88
CA ASP A 71 -4.37 -16.74 2.35
C ASP A 71 -4.40 -16.90 0.82
N VAL A 72 -3.42 -16.33 0.07
CA VAL A 72 -3.36 -16.41 -1.41
C VAL A 72 -3.51 -17.84 -1.92
N SER A 73 -2.85 -18.82 -1.28
CA SER A 73 -2.94 -20.21 -1.72
C SER A 73 -4.37 -20.72 -1.66
N GLN A 74 -5.11 -20.40 -0.60
CA GLN A 74 -6.47 -20.87 -0.41
C GLN A 74 -7.46 -20.15 -1.34
N ASP A 75 -7.31 -18.83 -1.50
CA ASP A 75 -8.18 -18.03 -2.36
C ASP A 75 -8.07 -18.43 -3.84
N VAL A 76 -6.86 -18.76 -4.27
CA VAL A 76 -6.54 -18.94 -5.68
C VAL A 76 -6.54 -20.42 -6.09
N CYS A 77 -6.43 -21.36 -5.14
CA CYS A 77 -6.40 -22.80 -5.37
C CYS A 77 -7.56 -23.32 -6.24
N ASN A 78 -8.79 -22.91 -5.95
CA ASN A 78 -9.96 -23.37 -6.70
C ASN A 78 -9.92 -22.91 -8.17
N LEU A 79 -9.45 -21.68 -8.42
CA LEU A 79 -9.35 -21.14 -9.77
C LEU A 79 -8.23 -21.84 -10.56
N ILE A 80 -7.09 -22.11 -9.93
CA ILE A 80 -5.97 -22.81 -10.56
C ILE A 80 -6.34 -24.24 -10.92
N HIS A 81 -6.99 -24.98 -10.02
CA HIS A 81 -7.44 -26.34 -10.27
C HIS A 81 -8.50 -26.44 -11.37
N ARG A 82 -9.39 -25.44 -11.48
CA ARG A 82 -10.39 -25.38 -12.54
C ARG A 82 -9.76 -25.16 -13.93
N GLY A 83 -8.57 -24.56 -13.96
CA GLY A 83 -7.86 -24.23 -15.19
C GLY A 83 -8.43 -23.01 -15.93
N PRO A 84 -7.76 -22.56 -17.00
CA PRO A 84 -8.19 -21.40 -17.75
C PRO A 84 -9.44 -21.69 -18.58
N ILE A 85 -10.41 -20.77 -18.53
CA ILE A 85 -11.67 -20.86 -19.29
C ILE A 85 -11.62 -19.85 -20.45
N GLU A 86 -12.17 -20.22 -21.61
CA GLU A 86 -12.35 -19.29 -22.73
C GLU A 86 -13.18 -18.08 -22.26
N GLY A 87 -12.57 -16.90 -22.25
CA GLY A 87 -13.19 -15.64 -21.80
C GLY A 87 -12.73 -15.10 -20.44
N SER A 88 -12.09 -15.91 -19.57
CA SER A 88 -11.60 -15.46 -18.26
C SER A 88 -10.10 -15.71 -18.03
N ILE A 89 -9.33 -15.86 -19.12
CA ILE A 89 -7.87 -16.05 -19.07
C ILE A 89 -7.15 -14.97 -18.24
N HIS A 90 -7.63 -13.72 -18.30
CA HIS A 90 -7.05 -12.61 -17.57
C HIS A 90 -7.19 -12.78 -16.05
N GLU A 91 -8.29 -13.35 -15.58
CA GLU A 91 -8.49 -13.65 -14.15
C GLU A 91 -7.53 -14.75 -13.69
N PHE A 92 -7.34 -15.78 -14.53
CA PHE A 92 -6.39 -16.86 -14.28
C PHE A 92 -4.93 -16.35 -14.23
N LEU A 93 -4.55 -15.46 -15.15
CA LEU A 93 -3.22 -14.84 -15.16
C LEU A 93 -3.00 -13.95 -13.94
N ASN A 94 -4.00 -13.18 -13.52
CA ASN A 94 -3.92 -12.37 -12.30
C ASN A 94 -3.76 -13.26 -11.05
N ALA A 95 -4.43 -14.41 -11.03
CA ALA A 95 -4.24 -15.42 -10.00
C ALA A 95 -2.80 -15.97 -9.95
N LEU A 96 -2.22 -16.29 -11.11
CA LEU A 96 -0.81 -16.69 -11.20
C LEU A 96 0.14 -15.58 -10.73
N ASP A 97 -0.15 -14.32 -11.05
CA ASP A 97 0.66 -13.18 -10.61
C ASP A 97 0.62 -13.01 -9.09
N LYS A 98 -0.56 -13.14 -8.47
CA LYS A 98 -0.70 -13.16 -7.00
C LYS A 98 0.12 -14.27 -6.35
N LEU A 99 0.10 -15.49 -6.93
CA LEU A 99 0.92 -16.60 -6.45
C LEU A 99 2.41 -16.32 -6.57
N LYS A 100 2.85 -15.68 -7.67
CA LYS A 100 4.24 -15.28 -7.86
C LYS A 100 4.69 -14.26 -6.81
N VAL A 101 3.88 -13.25 -6.52
CA VAL A 101 4.17 -12.25 -5.47
C VAL A 101 4.26 -12.92 -4.09
N ALA A 102 3.35 -13.84 -3.77
CA ALA A 102 3.39 -14.60 -2.51
C ALA A 102 4.64 -15.49 -2.41
N MET A 103 5.04 -16.15 -3.51
CA MET A 103 6.26 -16.95 -3.59
C MET A 103 7.51 -16.10 -3.33
N ASP A 104 7.63 -14.93 -3.96
CA ASP A 104 8.73 -13.99 -3.75
C ASP A 104 8.79 -13.48 -2.30
N TYR A 105 7.62 -13.29 -1.68
CA TYR A 105 7.52 -12.91 -0.27
C TYR A 105 8.03 -14.03 0.66
N PHE A 106 7.59 -15.27 0.45
CA PHE A 106 8.01 -16.40 1.27
C PHE A 106 9.48 -16.74 1.08
N LEU A 107 10.03 -16.64 -0.14
CA LEU A 107 11.46 -16.81 -0.39
C LEU A 107 12.32 -15.84 0.41
N LYS A 108 11.88 -14.58 0.55
CA LYS A 108 12.60 -13.54 1.31
C LYS A 108 12.43 -13.67 2.82
N THR A 109 11.27 -14.15 3.27
CA THR A 109 10.90 -14.16 4.69
C THR A 109 11.24 -15.49 5.37
N ASN A 110 10.92 -16.62 4.74
CA ASN A 110 11.17 -17.95 5.26
C ASN A 110 11.26 -18.98 4.11
N SER A 111 12.49 -19.26 3.68
CA SER A 111 12.81 -20.13 2.53
C SER A 111 12.57 -21.63 2.76
N GLN A 112 12.25 -22.06 3.99
CA GLN A 112 11.92 -23.45 4.32
C GLN A 112 10.49 -23.63 4.84
N SER A 113 9.60 -22.70 4.50
CA SER A 113 8.19 -22.77 4.89
C SER A 113 7.41 -23.78 4.04
N VAL A 114 6.45 -24.46 4.67
CA VAL A 114 5.50 -25.37 3.98
C VAL A 114 4.59 -24.57 3.04
N GLU A 115 4.32 -23.32 3.39
CA GLU A 115 3.57 -22.37 2.59
C GLU A 115 4.26 -22.05 1.27
N LEU A 116 5.60 -21.89 1.28
CA LEU A 116 6.36 -21.72 0.05
C LEU A 116 6.23 -22.94 -0.88
N GLU A 117 6.31 -24.14 -0.33
CA GLU A 117 6.15 -25.38 -1.09
C GLU A 117 4.75 -25.48 -1.71
N ASN A 118 3.72 -25.18 -0.93
CA ASN A 118 2.32 -25.15 -1.38
C ASN A 118 2.10 -24.12 -2.51
N VAL A 119 2.54 -22.87 -2.33
CA VAL A 119 2.42 -21.81 -3.34
C VAL A 119 3.17 -22.20 -4.62
N THR A 120 4.39 -22.75 -4.48
CA THR A 120 5.23 -23.15 -5.61
C THR A 120 4.59 -24.29 -6.40
N SER A 121 4.09 -25.31 -5.71
CA SER A 121 3.37 -26.44 -6.32
C SER A 121 2.13 -25.95 -7.06
N LEU A 122 1.32 -25.08 -6.42
CA LEU A 122 0.12 -24.52 -7.03
C LEU A 122 0.45 -23.66 -8.28
N PHE A 123 1.50 -22.85 -8.21
CA PHE A 123 1.97 -22.04 -9.34
C PHE A 123 2.41 -22.91 -10.52
N ASN A 124 3.18 -23.97 -10.26
CA ASN A 124 3.62 -24.92 -11.28
C ASN A 124 2.43 -25.62 -11.95
N ASN A 125 1.46 -26.09 -11.15
CA ASN A 125 0.23 -26.71 -11.67
C ASN A 125 -0.55 -25.72 -12.56
N GLY A 126 -0.63 -24.46 -12.15
CA GLY A 126 -1.28 -23.42 -12.95
C GLY A 126 -0.56 -23.14 -14.27
N CYS A 127 0.78 -23.15 -14.27
CA CYS A 127 1.58 -23.01 -15.49
C CYS A 127 1.39 -24.19 -16.45
N GLU A 128 1.33 -25.41 -15.92
CA GLU A 128 1.06 -26.60 -16.73
C GLU A 128 -0.35 -26.54 -17.33
N SER A 129 -1.35 -26.18 -16.53
CA SER A 129 -2.73 -25.99 -16.98
C SER A 129 -2.85 -24.93 -18.08
N LEU A 130 -2.15 -23.80 -17.93
CA LEU A 130 -2.07 -22.76 -18.94
C LEU A 130 -1.44 -23.25 -20.25
N ASN A 131 -0.33 -23.98 -20.17
CA ASN A 131 0.33 -24.55 -21.34
C ASN A 131 -0.58 -25.55 -22.07
N ASN A 132 -1.31 -26.38 -21.33
CA ASN A 132 -2.26 -27.32 -21.89
C ASN A 132 -3.43 -26.62 -22.58
N HIS A 133 -3.96 -25.55 -21.98
CA HIS A 133 -4.99 -24.71 -22.60
C HIS A 133 -4.48 -24.07 -23.90
N TYR A 134 -3.27 -23.51 -23.90
CA TYR A 134 -2.67 -22.93 -25.11
C TYR A 134 -2.50 -23.96 -26.23
N LYS A 135 -2.01 -25.17 -25.90
CA LYS A 135 -1.92 -26.27 -26.88
C LYS A 135 -3.28 -26.68 -27.43
N ALA A 136 -4.31 -26.73 -26.58
CA ALA A 136 -5.67 -27.04 -27.02
C ALA A 136 -6.21 -25.95 -27.97
N LEU A 137 -5.96 -24.69 -27.66
CA LEU A 137 -6.35 -23.55 -28.49
C LEU A 137 -5.65 -23.60 -29.86
N LEU A 138 -4.34 -23.85 -29.89
CA LEU A 138 -3.60 -24.03 -31.14
C LEU A 138 -4.16 -25.19 -31.97
N LYS A 139 -4.45 -26.34 -31.37
CA LYS A 139 -5.05 -27.47 -32.10
C LYS A 139 -6.45 -27.15 -32.64
N LYS A 140 -7.23 -26.36 -31.90
CA LYS A 140 -8.59 -25.96 -32.28
C LYS A 140 -8.59 -24.98 -33.46
N HIS A 141 -7.64 -24.06 -33.50
CA HIS A 141 -7.60 -22.99 -34.50
C HIS A 141 -6.61 -23.22 -35.64
N SER A 142 -5.63 -24.11 -35.48
CA SER A 142 -4.74 -24.54 -36.56
C SER A 142 -5.34 -25.75 -37.27
N SER A 143 -6.19 -25.50 -38.27
CA SER A 143 -6.58 -26.51 -39.25
C SER A 143 -5.59 -26.54 -40.42
N PRO A 144 -5.10 -27.71 -40.86
CA PRO A 144 -4.31 -27.79 -42.08
C PRO A 144 -5.16 -27.31 -43.26
N LEU A 145 -4.58 -26.43 -44.10
CA LEU A 145 -5.19 -25.98 -45.33
C LEU A 145 -5.51 -27.18 -46.22
N LYS A 146 -6.74 -27.23 -46.76
CA LYS A 146 -7.09 -28.30 -47.69
C LYS A 146 -6.32 -28.09 -49.00
N PRO A 147 -5.92 -29.17 -49.69
CA PRO A 147 -5.24 -29.05 -50.99
C PRO A 147 -6.01 -28.21 -52.02
N VAL A 148 -7.34 -28.23 -51.97
CA VAL A 148 -8.20 -27.41 -52.84
C VAL A 148 -8.10 -25.92 -52.51
N GLU A 149 -8.14 -25.56 -51.22
CA GLU A 149 -7.97 -24.17 -50.78
C GLU A 149 -6.58 -23.65 -51.12
N LEU A 150 -5.57 -24.52 -51.09
CA LEU A 150 -4.20 -24.20 -51.52
C LEU A 150 -4.13 -23.96 -53.04
N LEU A 151 -4.79 -24.80 -53.83
CA LEU A 151 -4.86 -24.65 -55.29
C LEU A 151 -5.61 -23.38 -55.69
N ASP A 152 -6.71 -23.05 -55.01
CA ASP A 152 -7.46 -21.82 -55.24
C ASP A 152 -6.59 -20.58 -54.95
N LEU A 153 -5.78 -20.60 -53.88
CA LEU A 153 -4.84 -19.51 -53.56
C LEU A 153 -3.75 -19.35 -54.62
N ILE A 154 -3.19 -20.46 -55.14
CA ILE A 154 -2.18 -20.43 -56.20
C ILE A 154 -2.77 -19.86 -57.49
N TYR A 155 -4.00 -20.26 -57.84
CA TYR A 155 -4.67 -19.79 -59.05
C TYR A 155 -4.98 -18.29 -59.00
N ILE A 156 -5.35 -17.77 -57.82
CA ILE A 156 -5.57 -16.33 -57.59
C ILE A 156 -4.27 -15.53 -57.75
N GLU A 157 -3.12 -16.06 -57.31
CA GLU A 157 -1.81 -15.41 -57.49
C GLU A 157 -1.39 -15.36 -58.98
N ASP A 158 -1.60 -16.44 -59.73
CA ASP A 158 -1.26 -16.52 -61.16
C ASP A 158 -2.14 -15.59 -62.02
N ASP A 159 -3.42 -15.41 -61.70
CA ASP A 159 -4.30 -14.47 -62.41
C ASP A 159 -3.94 -13.00 -62.10
N SER A 160 -3.49 -12.68 -60.89
CA SER A 160 -3.03 -11.32 -60.54
C SER A 160 -1.70 -10.93 -61.20
N SER A 161 -0.88 -11.92 -61.55
CA SER A 161 0.43 -11.73 -62.18
C SER A 161 0.34 -11.48 -63.69
N ASN A 162 -0.82 -11.76 -64.31
CA ASN A 162 -1.03 -11.67 -65.74
C ASN A 162 -1.72 -10.36 -66.21
N GLU A 163 -2.13 -9.47 -65.29
CA GLU A 163 -2.71 -8.16 -65.66
C GLU A 163 -1.68 -7.03 -65.88
N ASP A 164 -0.39 -7.25 -65.61
CA ASP A 164 0.67 -6.23 -65.81
C ASP A 164 1.37 -6.28 -67.19
N CYS A 165 0.78 -6.93 -68.20
CA CYS A 165 1.27 -6.89 -69.59
C CYS A 165 0.19 -6.42 -70.58
N ILE A 166 -0.09 -5.12 -70.61
CA ILE A 166 -0.64 -4.41 -71.78
C ILE A 166 0.24 -3.21 -72.11
#